data_AF-A0A2T3INC0-F1
#
_entry.id   AF-A0A2T3INC0-F1
#
_cell.length_a   1.000
_cell.length_b   1.000
_cell.length_c   1.000
_cell.angle_alpha   90.00
_cell.angle_beta   90.00
_cell.angle_gamma   90.00
#
_symmetry.space_group_name_H-M   'P 1'
#
loop_
_entity.id
_entity.type
_entity.pdbx_description
1 polymer ?
#
loop_
_entity_poly.entity_id
_entity_poly.type
_entity_poly.pdbx_seq_one_letter_code
_entity_poly.pdbx_strand_id
1 'polypeptide(L)' 'MYFDSIKDFFAMGGYAGYVWSAYAISFLSMLWVLFSSLTTKRRLLREIKNKMAREQRIKEAKTLENTL' A
#
# COMPACT_ATOMS: atom_id res chain seq x y z
N MET A 1 8.77 24.26 34.23
CA MET A 1 8.89 23.29 33.12
C MET A 1 7.72 23.59 32.19
N TYR A 2 7.91 23.79 30.88
CA TYR A 2 6.82 24.33 30.02
C TYR A 2 5.64 23.36 29.84
N PHE A 3 5.83 22.08 30.17
CA PHE A 3 4.78 21.08 30.32
C PHE A 3 5.07 20.28 31.59
N ASP A 4 4.12 20.26 32.53
CA ASP A 4 4.28 19.53 33.79
C ASP A 4 3.90 18.04 33.66
N SER A 5 3.28 17.64 32.55
CA SER A 5 2.92 16.24 32.29
C SER A 5 2.86 15.90 30.79
N ILE A 6 3.02 14.61 30.47
CA ILE A 6 2.79 14.08 29.11
C ILE A 6 1.36 14.40 28.66
N LYS A 7 0.38 14.43 29.56
CA LYS A 7 -1.00 14.79 29.24
C LYS A 7 -1.12 16.23 28.75
N ASP A 8 -0.42 17.18 29.38
CA ASP A 8 -0.42 18.59 28.93
C ASP A 8 0.27 18.79 27.58
N PHE A 9 1.26 17.95 27.27
CA PHE A 9 1.86 17.91 25.95
C PHE A 9 0.88 17.43 24.87
N PHE A 10 0.02 16.46 25.15
CA PHE A 10 -1.05 16.07 24.21
C PHE A 10 -2.20 17.08 24.20
N ALA A 11 -2.48 17.73 25.32
CA ALA A 11 -3.59 18.64 25.53
C ALA A 11 -3.12 20.10 25.61
N MET A 12 -2.21 20.54 24.71
CA MET A 12 -1.56 21.87 24.66
C MET A 12 -2.56 23.06 24.62
N GLY A 13 -3.27 23.31 25.71
CA GLY A 13 -4.10 24.49 25.98
C GLY A 13 -4.91 25.01 24.78
N GLY A 14 -5.61 24.15 24.05
CA GLY A 14 -6.44 24.52 22.89
C GLY A 14 -5.79 24.38 21.50
N TYR A 15 -4.46 24.27 21.40
CA TYR A 15 -3.75 24.10 20.11
C TYR A 15 -3.60 22.63 19.67
N ALA A 16 -3.77 21.69 20.60
CA ALA A 16 -3.66 20.26 20.36
C ALA A 16 -4.45 19.78 19.13
N GLY A 17 -5.69 20.29 18.95
CA GLY A 17 -6.53 19.90 17.82
C GLY A 17 -5.90 20.21 16.46
N TYR A 18 -5.29 21.39 16.31
CA TYR A 18 -4.64 21.79 15.06
C TYR A 18 -3.39 20.97 14.79
N VAL A 19 -2.54 20.79 15.80
CA VAL A 19 -1.29 20.04 15.69
C VAL A 19 -1.59 18.59 15.34
N TRP A 20 -2.35 17.88 16.18
CA TRP A 20 -2.63 16.47 15.96
C TRP A 20 -3.37 16.19 14.66
N SER A 21 -4.26 17.09 14.22
CA SER A 21 -4.91 16.95 12.90
C SER A 21 -3.90 17.05 11.76
N ALA A 22 -2.97 18.01 11.79
CA ALA A 22 -1.93 18.13 10.77
C ALA A 22 -1.01 16.90 10.73
N TYR A 23 -0.61 16.38 11.90
CA TYR A 23 0.15 15.14 12.00
C TYR A 23 -0.65 13.94 11.49
N ALA A 24 -1.93 13.82 11.84
CA ALA A 24 -2.79 12.74 11.40
C ALA A 24 -2.96 12.74 9.87
N ILE A 25 -3.23 13.90 9.26
CA ILE A 25 -3.36 14.04 7.80
C ILE A 25 -2.04 13.67 7.11
N SER A 26 -0.92 14.15 7.64
CA SER A 26 0.41 13.83 7.08
C SER A 26 0.72 12.35 7.17
N PHE A 27 0.45 11.73 8.33
CA PHE A 27 0.66 10.32 8.57
C PHE A 27 -0.24 9.45 7.68
N LEU A 28 -1.52 9.82 7.54
CA LEU A 28 -2.46 9.16 6.63
C LEU A 28 -2.00 9.27 5.18
N SER A 29 -1.49 10.43 4.75
CA SER A 29 -0.97 10.62 3.40
C SER A 29 0.25 9.72 3.13
N MET A 30 1.15 9.62 4.11
CA MET A 30 2.31 8.72 4.01
C MET A 30 1.89 7.25 3.96
N LEU A 31 0.95 6.83 4.83
CA LEU A 31 0.38 5.47 4.79
C LEU A 31 -0.28 5.18 3.45
N TRP A 32 -1.05 6.12 2.91
CA TRP A 32 -1.71 5.96 1.62
C TRP A 32 -0.71 5.66 0.51
N VAL A 33 0.39 6.41 0.44
CA VAL A 33 1.47 6.17 -0.52
C VAL A 33 2.14 4.81 -0.30
N LEU A 34 2.42 4.44 0.95
CA LEU A 34 3.00 3.13 1.28
C LEU A 34 2.09 1.98 0.83
N PHE A 35 0.81 2.03 1.16
CA PHE A 35 -0.16 1.00 0.76
C PHE A 35 -0.34 0.95 -0.76
N SER A 36 -0.40 2.11 -1.43
CA SER A 36 -0.45 2.19 -2.89
C SER A 36 0.77 1.53 -3.54
N SER A 37 1.97 1.79 -3.01
CA SER A 37 3.21 1.18 -3.51
C SER A 37 3.23 -0.34 -3.30
N LEU A 38 2.83 -0.82 -2.13
CA LEU A 38 2.79 -2.25 -1.81
C LEU A 38 1.75 -3.00 -2.66
N THR A 39 0.57 -2.42 -2.86
CA THR A 39 -0.51 -3.01 -3.66
C THR A 39 -0.17 -3.02 -5.15
N THR A 40 0.49 -1.97 -5.65
CA THR A 40 0.95 -1.90 -7.05
C THR A 40 1.90 -3.04 -7.41
N LYS A 41 2.90 -3.32 -6.55
CA LYS A 41 3.82 -4.45 -6.76
C LYS A 41 3.08 -5.79 -6.84
N ARG A 42 2.14 -6.02 -5.91
CA ARG A 42 1.34 -7.26 -5.89
C ARG A 42 0.46 -7.39 -7.13
N ARG A 43 -0.13 -6.29 -7.60
CA ARG A 43 -0.96 -6.26 -8.81
C ARG A 43 -0.14 -6.62 -10.05
N LEU A 44 1.04 -6.01 -10.22
CA LEU A 44 1.93 -6.30 -11.35
C LEU A 44 2.35 -7.78 -11.39
N LEU A 45 2.78 -8.34 -10.24
CA LEU A 45 3.14 -9.75 -10.16
C LEU A 45 1.97 -10.68 -10.50
N ARG A 46 0.76 -10.34 -10.05
CA ARG A 46 -0.45 -11.11 -10.37
C ARG A 46 -0.77 -11.07 -11.86
N GLU A 47 -0.62 -9.90 -12.50
CA GLU A 47 -0.82 -9.74 -13.94
C GLU A 47 0.20 -10.57 -14.75
N ILE A 48 1.47 -10.54 -14.37
CA ILE A 48 2.52 -11.35 -15.00
C ILE A 48 2.21 -12.84 -14.88
N LYS A 49 1.88 -13.31 -13.66
CA LYS A 49 1.53 -14.73 -13.42
C LYS A 49 0.35 -15.18 -14.28
N ASN A 50 -0.68 -14.34 -14.41
CA ASN A 50 -1.85 -14.63 -15.23
C ASN A 50 -1.52 -14.70 -16.73
N LYS A 51 -0.63 -13.83 -17.22
CA LYS A 51 -0.17 -13.86 -18.62
C LYS A 51 0.63 -15.13 -18.90
N MET A 52 1.59 -15.48 -18.04
CA MET A 52 2.39 -16.70 -18.18
C MET A 52 1.52 -17.95 -18.21
N ALA A 53 0.53 -18.04 -17.32
CA ALA A 53 -0.40 -19.18 -17.29
C ALA A 53 -1.23 -19.31 -18.58
N ARG A 54 -1.59 -18.19 -19.23
CA ARG A 54 -2.27 -18.22 -20.54
C ARG A 54 -1.34 -18.71 -21.64
N GLU A 55 -0.12 -18.19 -21.69
CA GLU A 55 0.87 -18.59 -22.70
C GLU A 55 1.24 -20.07 -22.58
N GLN A 56 1.38 -20.60 -21.37
CA GLN A 56 1.63 -22.03 -21.15
C GLN A 56 0.53 -22.91 -21.75
N ARG A 57 -0.74 -22.59 -21.49
CA ARG A 57 -1.88 -23.34 -22.06
C ARG A 57 -1.91 -23.31 -23.60
N ILE A 58 -1.58 -22.16 -24.19
CA ILE A 58 -1.53 -22.03 -25.66
C ILE A 58 -0.37 -22.86 -26.22
N LYS A 59 0.81 -22.85 -25.57
CA LYS A 59 1.95 -23.67 -25.97
C LYS A 59 1.62 -25.16 -25.87
N GLU A 60 1.00 -25.60 -24.77
CA GLU A 60 0.58 -26.99 -24.56
C GLU A 60 -0.40 -27.47 -25.63
N ALA A 61 -1.41 -26.65 -25.96
CA ALA A 61 -2.34 -26.95 -27.05
C ALA A 61 -1.62 -27.07 -28.41
N LYS A 62 -0.66 -26.18 -28.69
CA LYS A 62 0.11 -26.19 -29.93
C LYS A 62 1.08 -27.38 -30.03
N THR A 63 1.62 -27.84 -28.89
CA THR A 63 2.45 -29.05 -28.85
C THR A 63 1.63 -30.32 -29.07
N LEU A 64 0.39 -30.38 -28.55
CA LEU A 64 -0.53 -31.48 -28.77
C LEU A 64 -1.00 -31.56 -30.23
N GLU A 65 -1.25 -30.42 -30.88
CA GLU A 65 -1.62 -30.36 -32.29
C GLU A 65 -0.48 -30.84 -33.21
N ASN A 66 0.78 -30.57 -32.86
CA ASN A 66 1.95 -30.98 -33.65
C ASN A 66 2.38 -32.44 -33.43
N THR A 67 1.71 -33.17 -32.52
CA THR A 67 1.99 -34.60 -32.24
C THR A 67 0.92 -35.55 -32.77
N LEU A 68 -0.13 -35.03 -33.44
CA LEU A 68 -1.16 -35.79 -34.15
C LEU A 68 -0.90 -35.77 -35.66
#